data_AF-A0A352DSR6-F1
#
_entry.id   AF-A0A352DSR6-F1
#
_cell.length_a   1.000
_cell.length_b   1.000
_cell.length_c   1.000
_cell.angle_alpha   90.00
_cell.angle_beta   90.00
_cell.angle_gamma   90.00
#
_symmetry.space_group_name_H-M   'P 1'
#
loop_
_entity.id
_entity.type
_entity.pdbx_description
1 polymer ?
#
loop_
_entity_poly.entity_id
_entity_poly.type
_entity_poly.pdbx_seq_one_letter_code
_entity_poly.pdbx_strand_id
1 'polypeptide(L)'
;ARRLVERGVRFVHVFDAPANNKWDQHGSLTANLPRNCRSIDRPVAALLTDLRARGLLDDTLVVWGGEFGRTPTAEGKDGREHHPFGFTMWMAGGGIRGGMVHGATDDFGWHAVQDKVHVHDLHATILHLLGIDHERLTYRYGGRDYRLTDVHGHVVRDIIA
;
A
#
# COMPACT_ATOMS: atom_id res chain seq x y z
N ALA A 1 -1.15 12.72 11.21
CA ALA A 1 -0.60 11.37 11.43
C ALA A 1 0.38 11.32 12.60
N ARG A 2 1.59 11.87 12.51
CA ARG A 2 2.62 11.75 13.57
C ARG A 2 2.12 12.04 15.00
N ARG A 3 1.45 13.17 15.23
CA ARG A 3 0.91 13.51 16.58
C ARG A 3 -0.11 12.50 17.11
N LEU A 4 -0.80 11.75 16.24
CA LEU A 4 -1.75 10.71 16.63
C LEU A 4 -1.02 9.45 17.06
N VAL A 5 -0.05 8.99 16.25
CA VAL A 5 0.84 7.87 16.58
C VAL A 5 1.52 8.11 17.92
N GLU A 6 2.07 9.30 18.10
CA GLU A 6 2.75 9.76 19.32
C GLU A 6 1.84 9.83 20.56
N ARG A 7 0.52 9.86 20.37
CA ARG A 7 -0.49 9.78 21.45
C ARG A 7 -1.06 8.37 21.63
N GLY A 8 -0.47 7.36 20.99
CA GLY A 8 -0.89 5.96 21.10
C GLY A 8 -2.10 5.58 20.25
N VAL A 9 -2.45 6.37 19.22
CA VAL A 9 -3.49 5.96 18.27
C VAL A 9 -2.99 4.79 17.43
N ARG A 10 -3.68 3.65 17.53
CA ARG A 10 -3.27 2.35 16.95
C ARG A 10 -3.40 2.26 15.43
N PHE A 11 -4.28 3.06 14.83
CA PHE A 11 -4.52 3.05 13.39
C PHE A 11 -4.82 4.46 12.92
N VAL A 12 -4.10 4.91 11.89
CA VAL A 12 -4.28 6.22 11.30
C VAL A 12 -4.36 6.07 9.79
N HIS A 13 -5.52 6.35 9.21
CA HIS A 13 -5.69 6.42 7.77
C HIS A 13 -5.55 7.86 7.31
N VAL A 14 -4.61 8.11 6.39
CA VAL A 14 -4.48 9.38 5.68
C VAL A 14 -4.86 9.14 4.23
N PHE A 15 -5.85 9.89 3.76
CA PHE A 15 -6.39 9.72 2.42
C PHE A 15 -6.27 11.02 1.64
N ASP A 16 -5.60 10.97 0.48
CA ASP A 16 -5.46 12.11 -0.45
C ASP A 16 -6.40 11.95 -1.64
N ALA A 17 -7.71 11.96 -1.39
CA ALA A 17 -8.68 12.21 -2.46
C ALA A 17 -9.77 13.18 -1.97
N PRO A 18 -9.55 14.50 -2.08
CA PRO A 18 -10.67 15.43 -2.01
C PRO A 18 -11.65 15.07 -3.15
N ALA A 19 -12.95 15.29 -2.91
CA ALA A 19 -14.06 14.89 -3.78
C ALA A 19 -13.72 14.94 -5.29
N ASN A 20 -14.05 13.85 -6.01
CA ASN A 20 -13.83 13.60 -7.45
C ASN A 20 -12.56 12.82 -7.84
N ASN A 21 -12.33 11.64 -7.22
CA ASN A 21 -11.36 10.63 -7.68
C ASN A 21 -10.05 11.22 -8.25
N LYS A 22 -9.36 12.05 -7.48
CA LYS A 22 -8.15 12.80 -7.89
C LYS A 22 -7.08 11.96 -8.63
N TRP A 23 -7.01 10.66 -8.33
CA TRP A 23 -6.05 9.69 -8.89
C TRP A 23 -6.60 8.82 -10.03
N ASP A 24 -7.91 8.88 -10.30
CA ASP A 24 -8.60 8.11 -11.34
C ASP A 24 -8.67 8.90 -12.65
N GLN A 25 -7.52 8.97 -13.32
CA GLN A 25 -7.32 9.88 -14.44
C GLN A 25 -7.49 9.18 -15.79
N HIS A 26 -8.69 9.30 -16.34
CA HIS A 26 -9.03 8.91 -17.72
C HIS A 26 -8.77 10.05 -18.73
N GLY A 27 -8.26 11.19 -18.26
CA GLY A 27 -7.93 12.37 -19.07
C GLY A 27 -7.09 13.38 -18.28
N SER A 28 -6.40 14.30 -18.97
CA SER A 28 -5.53 15.31 -18.35
C SER A 28 -4.44 14.73 -17.43
N LEU A 29 -4.02 13.47 -17.67
CA LEU A 29 -3.05 12.74 -16.85
C LEU A 29 -1.71 13.48 -16.79
N THR A 30 -1.19 13.92 -17.94
CA THR A 30 0.08 14.64 -18.04
C THR A 30 0.15 15.90 -17.16
N ALA A 31 -0.98 16.60 -16.99
CA ALA A 31 -1.06 17.78 -16.14
C ALA A 31 -1.32 17.41 -14.66
N ASN A 32 -2.27 16.51 -14.41
CA ASN A 32 -2.79 16.26 -13.08
C ASN A 32 -1.94 15.26 -12.27
N LEU A 33 -1.39 14.21 -12.89
CA LEU A 33 -0.57 13.22 -12.18
C LEU A 33 0.65 13.87 -11.52
N PRO A 34 1.49 14.66 -12.22
CA PRO A 34 2.65 15.29 -11.58
C PRO A 34 2.25 16.28 -10.48
N ARG A 35 1.11 16.99 -10.64
CA ARG A 35 0.58 17.89 -9.62
C ARG A 35 0.20 17.13 -8.35
N ASN A 36 -0.47 15.99 -8.51
CA ASN A 36 -0.89 15.15 -7.39
C ASN A 36 0.32 14.55 -6.67
N CYS A 37 1.27 13.98 -7.42
CA CYS A 37 2.52 13.45 -6.87
C CYS A 37 3.26 14.52 -6.04
N ARG A 38 3.43 15.74 -6.59
CA ARG A 38 4.06 16.85 -5.85
C ARG A 38 3.29 17.26 -4.59
N SER A 39 1.97 17.12 -4.57
CA SER A 39 1.15 17.48 -3.41
C SER A 39 1.34 16.53 -2.22
N ILE A 40 1.69 15.27 -2.47
CA ILE A 40 1.87 14.26 -1.42
C ILE A 40 3.33 13.97 -1.07
N ASP A 41 4.26 14.23 -2.00
CA ASP A 41 5.68 13.89 -1.87
C ASP A 41 6.31 14.46 -0.58
N ARG A 42 6.25 15.80 -0.42
CA ARG A 42 6.82 16.47 0.77
C ARG A 42 6.13 16.05 2.07
N PRO A 43 4.78 16.00 2.18
CA PRO A 43 4.11 15.51 3.39
C PRO A 43 4.48 14.08 3.79
N VAL A 44 4.59 13.16 2.83
CA VAL A 44 4.97 11.76 3.08
C VAL A 44 6.41 11.68 3.59
N ALA A 45 7.35 12.37 2.91
CA ALA A 45 8.74 12.44 3.34
C ALA A 45 8.87 13.05 4.75
N ALA A 46 8.12 14.11 5.05
CA ALA A 46 8.09 14.73 6.36
C ALA A 46 7.55 13.79 7.44
N LEU A 47 6.51 13.01 7.16
CA LEU A 47 5.97 12.02 8.11
C LEU A 47 7.02 10.97 8.46
N LEU A 48 7.67 10.36 7.46
CA LEU A 48 8.70 9.34 7.68
C LEU A 48 9.90 9.91 8.45
N THR A 49 10.32 11.14 8.12
CA THR A 49 11.41 11.83 8.80
C THR A 49 11.05 12.12 10.25
N ASP A 50 9.85 12.64 10.51
CA ASP A 50 9.37 12.94 11.86
C ASP A 50 9.27 11.67 12.73
N LEU A 51 8.73 10.57 12.19
CA LEU A 51 8.62 9.30 12.91
C LEU A 51 10.01 8.76 13.27
N ARG A 52 10.93 8.75 12.30
CA ARG A 52 12.32 8.31 12.53
C ARG A 52 13.02 9.15 13.58
N ALA A 53 12.95 10.48 13.48
CA ALA A 53 13.61 11.40 14.41
C ALA A 53 13.11 11.27 15.86
N ARG A 54 11.93 10.67 16.05
CA ARG A 54 11.30 10.45 17.36
C ARG A 54 11.43 9.00 17.85
N GLY A 55 12.10 8.13 17.10
CA GLY A 55 12.18 6.70 17.40
C GLY A 55 10.85 5.95 17.23
N LEU A 56 9.87 6.56 16.56
CA LEU A 56 8.52 6.00 16.34
C LEU A 56 8.40 5.25 15.01
N LEU A 57 9.46 5.18 14.20
CA LEU A 57 9.37 4.44 12.93
C LEU A 57 9.50 2.92 13.17
N ASP A 58 10.29 2.51 14.15
CA ASP A 58 10.57 1.10 14.40
C ASP A 58 9.33 0.36 14.96
N ASP A 59 8.44 1.07 15.66
CA ASP A 59 7.19 0.55 16.22
C ASP A 59 5.94 0.90 15.40
N THR A 60 6.08 1.64 14.30
CA THR A 60 4.97 2.05 13.43
C THR A 60 5.17 1.54 12.02
N LEU A 61 4.28 0.63 11.59
CA LEU A 61 4.19 0.23 10.19
C LEU A 61 3.47 1.30 9.37
N VAL A 62 4.20 1.92 8.44
CA VAL A 62 3.64 2.81 7.42
C VAL A 62 3.40 2.01 6.15
N VAL A 63 2.16 1.97 5.68
CA VAL A 63 1.76 1.35 4.41
C VAL A 63 1.31 2.45 3.46
N TRP A 64 1.83 2.45 2.24
CA TRP A 64 1.45 3.41 1.20
C TRP A 64 1.13 2.69 -0.10
N GLY A 65 0.04 3.11 -0.72
CA GLY A 65 -0.40 2.61 -2.00
C GLY A 65 -1.83 3.04 -2.31
N GLY A 66 -2.37 2.48 -3.39
CA GLY A 66 -3.78 2.62 -3.78
C GLY A 66 -4.47 1.26 -3.84
N GLU A 67 -5.68 1.26 -4.37
CA GLU A 67 -6.50 0.04 -4.53
C GLU A 67 -6.00 -0.84 -5.69
N PHE A 68 -5.54 -0.21 -6.77
CA PHE A 68 -5.06 -0.85 -8.00
C PHE A 68 -4.06 0.05 -8.73
N GLY A 69 -3.36 -0.51 -9.73
CA GLY A 69 -2.46 0.24 -10.61
C GLY A 69 -3.16 0.94 -11.76
N ARG A 70 -2.38 1.64 -12.60
CA ARG A 70 -2.85 2.14 -13.90
C ARG A 70 -2.11 1.45 -15.02
N THR A 71 -2.81 1.20 -16.13
CA THR A 71 -2.24 0.50 -17.28
C THR A 71 -0.97 1.19 -17.80
N PRO A 72 0.00 0.46 -18.35
CA PRO A 72 1.19 1.10 -18.92
C PRO A 72 0.89 1.79 -20.27
N THR A 73 -0.29 1.55 -20.84
CA THR A 73 -0.75 2.12 -22.10
C THR A 73 -1.67 3.32 -21.88
N ALA A 74 -1.73 4.22 -22.87
CA ALA A 74 -2.68 5.31 -22.84
C ALA A 74 -4.11 4.82 -23.09
N GLU A 75 -5.06 5.38 -22.35
CA GLU A 75 -6.47 5.37 -22.67
C GLU A 75 -6.82 6.67 -23.40
N GLY A 76 -7.24 6.56 -24.65
CA GLY A 76 -7.43 7.73 -25.50
C GLY A 76 -6.13 8.49 -25.71
N LYS A 77 -6.13 9.81 -25.44
CA LYS A 77 -4.99 10.69 -25.70
C LYS A 77 -4.13 11.00 -24.47
N ASP A 78 -4.72 11.03 -23.27
CA ASP A 78 -4.08 11.58 -22.06
C ASP A 78 -4.69 10.99 -20.77
N GLY A 79 -4.99 9.69 -20.79
CA GLY A 79 -5.53 8.92 -19.67
C GLY A 79 -4.86 7.56 -19.57
N ARG A 80 -5.18 6.79 -18.53
CA ARG A 80 -4.77 5.38 -18.38
C ARG A 80 -5.89 4.60 -17.71
N GLU A 81 -6.15 3.37 -18.13
CA GLU A 81 -7.16 2.50 -17.51
C GLU A 81 -6.75 1.91 -16.15
N HIS A 82 -7.72 1.29 -15.46
CA HIS A 82 -7.51 0.53 -14.22
C HIS A 82 -6.68 -0.73 -14.49
N HIS A 83 -5.77 -1.08 -13.57
CA HIS A 83 -4.82 -2.17 -13.81
C HIS A 83 -4.56 -3.02 -12.56
N PRO A 84 -5.18 -4.21 -12.46
CA PRO A 84 -5.03 -5.10 -11.31
C PRO A 84 -3.87 -6.09 -11.43
N PHE A 85 -3.21 -6.20 -12.60
CA PHE A 85 -2.26 -7.28 -12.89
C PHE A 85 -0.82 -7.02 -12.43
N GLY A 86 -0.46 -5.76 -12.24
CA GLY A 86 0.86 -5.33 -11.79
C GLY A 86 0.84 -3.90 -11.31
N PHE A 87 1.20 -3.68 -10.04
CA PHE A 87 1.30 -2.36 -9.43
C PHE A 87 2.21 -2.38 -8.22
N THR A 88 2.54 -1.20 -7.69
CA THR A 88 3.49 -1.03 -6.59
C THR A 88 2.79 -0.50 -5.35
N MET A 89 3.12 -1.11 -4.22
CA MET A 89 2.92 -0.55 -2.88
C MET A 89 4.26 -0.52 -2.17
N TRP A 90 4.42 0.34 -1.17
CA TRP A 90 5.61 0.32 -0.33
C TRP A 90 5.24 0.37 1.15
N MET A 91 6.13 -0.16 1.97
CA MET A 91 6.03 -0.15 3.42
C MET A 91 7.31 0.38 4.06
N ALA A 92 7.21 0.97 5.24
CA ALA A 92 8.35 1.43 6.03
C ALA A 92 8.07 1.29 7.52
N GLY A 93 9.10 0.96 8.30
CA GLY A 93 8.99 0.81 9.75
C GLY A 93 8.25 -0.45 10.19
N GLY A 94 8.00 -0.58 11.49
CA GLY A 94 7.17 -1.65 12.06
C GLY A 94 7.64 -3.08 11.71
N GLY A 95 8.96 -3.31 11.69
CA GLY A 95 9.54 -4.63 11.42
C GLY A 95 9.72 -5.01 9.94
N ILE A 96 9.43 -4.10 9.00
CA ILE A 96 9.72 -4.34 7.58
C ILE A 96 11.21 -4.13 7.28
N ARG A 97 11.78 -4.95 6.40
CA ARG A 97 13.15 -4.79 5.90
C ARG A 97 13.21 -3.63 4.92
N GLY A 98 13.91 -2.56 5.31
CA GLY A 98 14.08 -1.36 4.47
C GLY A 98 15.13 -1.50 3.38
N GLY A 99 15.10 -0.58 2.40
CA GLY A 99 16.15 -0.44 1.39
C GLY A 99 16.14 -1.51 0.30
N MET A 100 15.00 -2.16 0.07
CA MET A 100 14.86 -3.21 -0.93
C MET A 100 13.65 -2.99 -1.84
N VAL A 101 13.68 -3.65 -2.99
CA VAL A 101 12.54 -3.86 -3.87
C VAL A 101 12.27 -5.36 -3.89
N HIS A 102 11.00 -5.75 -3.76
CA HIS A 102 10.57 -7.14 -3.81
C HIS A 102 9.60 -7.32 -4.98
N GLY A 103 9.94 -8.26 -5.85
CA GLY A 103 9.22 -8.51 -7.09
C GLY A 103 9.50 -7.51 -8.21
N ALA A 104 8.99 -7.85 -9.39
CA ALA A 104 9.12 -7.05 -10.60
C ALA A 104 7.95 -7.32 -11.55
N THR A 105 7.64 -6.33 -12.40
CA THR A 105 6.74 -6.50 -13.53
C THR A 105 7.49 -6.95 -14.78
N ASP A 106 6.75 -7.41 -15.80
CA ASP A 106 7.32 -7.55 -17.13
C ASP A 106 7.84 -6.21 -17.69
N ASP A 107 8.57 -6.28 -18.81
CA ASP A 107 9.20 -5.12 -19.46
C ASP A 107 8.20 -4.03 -19.87
N PHE A 108 6.91 -4.38 -19.99
CA PHE A 108 5.85 -3.45 -20.32
C PHE A 108 5.17 -2.87 -19.08
N GLY A 109 5.44 -3.38 -17.88
CA GLY A 109 4.75 -2.98 -16.66
C GLY A 109 3.33 -3.56 -16.54
N TRP A 110 3.01 -4.63 -17.27
CA TRP A 110 1.66 -5.19 -17.32
C TRP A 110 1.40 -6.26 -16.26
N HIS A 111 2.22 -7.30 -16.18
CA HIS A 111 2.04 -8.34 -15.17
C HIS A 111 3.16 -8.28 -14.15
N ALA A 112 2.84 -8.51 -12.87
CA ALA A 112 3.85 -8.98 -11.92
C ALA A 112 4.38 -10.35 -12.40
N VAL A 113 5.70 -10.48 -12.57
CA VAL A 113 6.35 -11.69 -13.11
C VAL A 113 7.35 -12.32 -12.16
N GLN A 114 7.99 -11.54 -11.29
CA GLN A 114 8.97 -11.99 -10.31
C GLN A 114 8.46 -11.75 -8.89
N ASP A 115 8.75 -12.68 -7.96
CA ASP A 115 8.45 -12.63 -6.51
C ASP A 115 7.08 -11.97 -6.23
N LYS A 116 6.06 -12.55 -6.87
CA LYS A 116 4.72 -11.96 -6.91
C LYS A 116 4.11 -11.99 -5.51
N VAL A 117 3.55 -10.86 -5.10
CA VAL A 117 2.80 -10.73 -3.85
C VAL A 117 1.33 -10.50 -4.21
N HIS A 118 0.47 -11.44 -3.83
CA HIS A 118 -0.97 -11.23 -3.95
C HIS A 118 -1.46 -10.29 -2.83
N VAL A 119 -2.57 -9.56 -3.04
CA VAL A 119 -3.15 -8.67 -2.02
C VAL A 119 -3.51 -9.41 -0.72
N HIS A 120 -3.83 -10.70 -0.80
CA HIS A 120 -4.04 -11.56 0.36
C HIS A 120 -2.76 -11.77 1.16
N ASP A 121 -1.62 -11.96 0.49
CA ASP A 121 -0.31 -12.17 1.11
C ASP A 121 0.21 -10.86 1.73
N LEU A 122 -0.04 -9.73 1.06
CA LEU A 122 0.24 -8.41 1.60
C LEU A 122 -0.54 -8.17 2.91
N HIS A 123 -1.85 -8.42 2.92
CA HIS A 123 -2.66 -8.27 4.13
C HIS A 123 -2.29 -9.26 5.23
N ALA A 124 -1.97 -10.52 4.88
CA ALA A 124 -1.45 -11.49 5.84
C ALA A 124 -0.15 -10.98 6.51
N THR A 125 0.75 -10.39 5.71
CA THR A 125 2.02 -9.84 6.18
C THR A 125 1.82 -8.62 7.07
N ILE A 126 0.92 -7.70 6.70
CA ILE A 126 0.57 -6.54 7.54
C ILE A 126 0.02 -7.01 8.89
N LEU A 127 -0.94 -7.94 8.90
CA LEU A 127 -1.51 -8.48 10.13
C LEU A 127 -0.45 -9.18 11.00
N HIS A 128 0.44 -9.94 10.37
CA HIS A 128 1.56 -10.58 11.07
C HIS A 128 2.48 -9.56 11.76
N LEU A 129 2.85 -8.47 11.08
CA LEU A 129 3.68 -7.40 11.65
C LEU A 129 2.96 -6.65 12.81
N LEU A 130 1.62 -6.64 12.80
CA LEU A 130 0.81 -6.13 13.91
C LEU A 130 0.64 -7.14 15.06
N GLY A 131 1.27 -8.33 14.98
CA GLY A 131 1.15 -9.38 15.99
C GLY A 131 -0.18 -10.14 15.94
N ILE A 132 -0.90 -10.06 14.81
CA ILE A 132 -2.21 -10.69 14.62
C ILE A 132 -2.07 -11.89 13.70
N ASP A 133 -2.55 -13.04 14.16
CA ASP A 133 -2.72 -14.22 13.32
C ASP A 133 -3.94 -14.05 12.41
N HIS A 134 -3.68 -13.81 11.12
CA HIS A 134 -4.72 -13.55 10.13
C HIS A 134 -5.68 -14.74 9.91
N GLU A 135 -5.25 -15.97 10.22
CA GLU A 135 -6.11 -17.16 10.09
C GLU A 135 -7.10 -17.28 11.23
N ARG A 136 -6.75 -16.70 12.40
CA ARG A 136 -7.58 -16.68 13.60
C ARG A 136 -8.45 -15.42 13.71
N LEU A 137 -8.10 -14.36 12.99
CA LEU A 137 -8.90 -13.14 12.90
C LEU A 137 -10.12 -13.39 12.00
N THR A 138 -11.15 -14.00 12.57
CA THR A 138 -12.37 -14.35 11.86
C THR A 138 -13.61 -13.65 12.43
N TYR A 139 -14.58 -13.38 11.57
CA TYR A 139 -15.93 -12.93 11.94
C TYR A 139 -17.00 -13.83 11.32
N ARG A 140 -17.97 -14.27 12.13
CA ARG A 140 -19.05 -15.13 11.67
C ARG A 140 -20.11 -14.30 10.93
N TYR A 141 -20.28 -14.57 9.65
CA TYR A 141 -21.30 -13.95 8.80
C TYR A 141 -21.87 -15.01 7.85
N GLY A 142 -23.15 -14.92 7.49
CA GLY A 142 -23.75 -15.80 6.45
C GLY A 142 -23.51 -17.31 6.63
N GLY A 143 -23.31 -17.81 7.85
CA GLY A 143 -23.06 -19.23 8.13
C GLY A 143 -21.61 -19.70 8.02
N ARG A 144 -20.64 -18.83 7.68
CA ARG A 144 -19.20 -19.17 7.65
C ARG A 144 -18.35 -18.18 8.45
N ASP A 145 -17.17 -18.62 8.86
CA ASP A 145 -16.14 -17.74 9.42
C ASP A 145 -15.42 -17.04 8.26
N TYR A 146 -15.54 -15.72 8.19
CA TYR A 146 -14.83 -14.88 7.23
C TYR A 146 -13.53 -14.38 7.84
N ARG A 147 -12.43 -14.41 7.08
CA ARG A 147 -11.19 -13.70 7.39
C ARG A 147 -10.84 -12.71 6.28
N LEU A 148 -10.02 -11.70 6.60
CA LEU A 148 -9.62 -10.65 5.64
C LEU A 148 -8.89 -11.22 4.41
N THR A 149 -8.18 -12.32 4.57
CA THR A 149 -7.44 -13.00 3.50
C THR A 149 -8.23 -14.13 2.82
N ASP A 150 -9.53 -14.22 3.10
CA ASP A 150 -10.46 -15.28 2.66
C ASP A 150 -9.94 -16.71 2.84
N VAL A 151 -9.70 -17.51 1.80
CA VAL A 151 -9.07 -18.84 1.92
C VAL A 151 -7.58 -18.85 1.54
N HIS A 152 -7.00 -17.65 1.41
CA HIS A 152 -5.64 -17.39 0.96
C HIS A 152 -4.82 -16.65 2.05
N GLY A 153 -3.65 -16.16 1.64
CA GLY A 153 -2.76 -15.33 2.45
C GLY A 153 -1.60 -16.15 3.00
N HIS A 154 -0.40 -15.84 2.54
CA HIS A 154 0.85 -16.30 3.11
C HIS A 154 1.68 -15.09 3.54
N VAL A 155 2.27 -15.18 4.72
CA VAL A 155 3.20 -14.13 5.18
C VAL A 155 4.42 -14.11 4.27
N VAL A 156 4.68 -12.97 3.64
CA VAL A 156 5.85 -12.73 2.79
C VAL A 156 7.04 -12.50 3.71
N ARG A 157 7.75 -13.58 4.03
CA ARG A 157 8.87 -13.54 5.00
C ARG A 157 10.07 -12.77 4.47
N ASP A 158 10.28 -12.74 3.16
CA ASP A 158 11.46 -12.15 2.51
C ASP A 158 11.56 -10.63 2.69
N ILE A 159 10.45 -9.96 3.04
CA ILE A 159 10.37 -8.52 3.26
C ILE A 159 10.39 -8.12 4.74
N ILE A 160 10.49 -9.07 5.66
CA ILE A 160 10.53 -8.82 7.11
C ILE A 160 11.99 -8.77 7.60
N ALA A 161 12.27 -7.92 8.60
CA ALA A 161 13.60 -7.72 9.17
C ALA A 161 14.06 -8.82 10.15
#